data_AF-A0A0D8DMS5-F1
#
_entry.id   AF-A0A0D8DMS5-F1
#
_cell.length_a   1.000
_cell.length_b   1.000
_cell.length_c   1.000
_cell.angle_alpha   90.00
_cell.angle_beta   90.00
_cell.angle_gamma   90.00
#
_symmetry.space_group_name_H-M   'P 1'
#
loop_
_entity.id
_entity.type
_entity.pdbx_description
1 polymer ?
#
loop_
_entity_poly.entity_id
_entity_poly.type
_entity_poly.pdbx_seq_one_letter_code
_entity_poly.pdbx_strand_id
1 'polypeptide(L)'
;MENTYVKFEAPESLEKESLDFVENSYRSGKIKKGTNEVVKAIERGEAKLVVIAEDVSPADVVFYLPTLCEERKVPYTYVKKKADLGVKVGIASAASVAVVDYGKNEEAYKTLISDINNAREGKKEDKKEAEEKPEAKEEKKEKKSEKKPKEAKESENKEE
;
A
#
# COMPACT_ATOMS: atom_id res chain seq x y z
N MET A 1 -27.15 1.80 -4.87
CA MET A 1 -26.47 0.49 -4.94
C MET A 1 -25.34 0.59 -3.94
N GLU A 2 -25.43 -0.17 -2.85
CA GLU A 2 -24.34 -0.22 -1.87
C GLU A 2 -23.11 -0.79 -2.56
N ASN A 3 -21.99 -0.08 -2.44
CA ASN A 3 -20.73 -0.49 -3.01
C ASN A 3 -20.17 -1.65 -2.18
N THR A 4 -20.31 -2.87 -2.68
CA THR A 4 -19.96 -4.12 -1.98
C THR A 4 -18.48 -4.21 -1.56
N TYR A 5 -17.61 -3.32 -2.07
CA TYR A 5 -16.19 -3.29 -1.74
C TYR A 5 -15.85 -2.48 -0.48
N VAL A 6 -16.77 -1.66 0.05
CA VAL A 6 -16.52 -0.85 1.25
C VAL A 6 -16.65 -1.76 2.49
N LYS A 7 -15.52 -2.13 3.09
CA LYS A 7 -15.46 -3.07 4.23
C LYS A 7 -15.77 -2.45 5.59
N PHE A 8 -15.57 -1.15 5.74
CA PHE A 8 -15.88 -0.38 6.94
C PHE A 8 -16.18 1.06 6.55
N GLU A 9 -16.98 1.75 7.35
CA GLU A 9 -17.29 3.17 7.13
C GLU A 9 -16.25 4.03 7.84
N ALA A 10 -15.58 4.92 7.10
CA ALA A 10 -14.63 5.86 7.68
C ALA A 10 -15.39 7.07 8.26
N PRO A 11 -15.18 7.44 9.54
CA PRO A 11 -15.78 8.64 10.11
C PRO A 11 -15.26 9.89 9.39
N GLU A 12 -16.07 10.95 9.34
CA GLU A 12 -15.71 12.17 8.59
C GLU A 12 -14.41 12.84 9.07
N SER A 13 -14.02 12.65 10.33
CA SER A 13 -12.73 13.11 10.85
C SER A 13 -11.58 12.42 10.14
N LEU A 14 -11.64 11.08 10.06
CA LEU A 14 -10.63 10.25 9.43
C LEU A 14 -10.52 10.53 7.92
N GLU A 15 -11.65 10.77 7.26
CA GLU A 15 -11.69 11.14 5.85
C GLU A 15 -10.90 12.44 5.58
N LYS A 16 -11.15 13.49 6.37
CA LYS A 16 -10.45 14.79 6.23
C LYS A 16 -8.96 14.65 6.50
N GLU A 17 -8.59 13.97 7.58
CA GLU A 17 -7.20 13.72 7.93
C GLU A 17 -6.47 12.92 6.85
N SER A 18 -7.14 11.91 6.27
CA SER A 18 -6.60 11.13 5.16
C SER A 18 -6.36 11.99 3.91
N LEU A 19 -7.30 12.88 3.57
CA LEU A 19 -7.17 13.79 2.42
C LEU A 19 -6.03 14.78 2.61
N ASP A 20 -5.90 15.37 3.80
CA ASP A 20 -4.83 16.32 4.11
C ASP A 20 -3.46 15.63 4.17
N PHE A 21 -3.40 14.41 4.70
CA PHE A 21 -2.19 13.58 4.67
C PHE A 21 -1.75 13.26 3.23
N VAL A 22 -2.70 12.92 2.36
CA VAL A 22 -2.43 12.68 0.93
C VAL A 22 -1.91 13.93 0.24
N GLU A 23 -2.50 15.10 0.49
CA GLU A 23 -2.03 16.37 -0.09
C GLU A 23 -0.62 16.72 0.38
N ASN A 24 -0.33 16.57 1.68
CA ASN A 24 1.00 16.80 2.23
C ASN A 24 2.04 15.84 1.65
N SER A 25 1.66 14.56 1.50
CA SER A 25 2.51 13.53 0.87
C SER A 25 2.73 13.80 -0.62
N TYR A 26 1.72 14.35 -1.32
CA TYR A 26 1.86 14.76 -2.71
C TYR A 26 2.87 15.89 -2.88
N ARG A 27 2.88 16.87 -1.96
CA ARG A 27 3.78 18.03 -2.00
C ARG A 27 5.20 17.71 -1.58
N SER A 28 5.38 16.83 -0.59
CA SER A 28 6.67 16.60 0.07
C SER A 28 7.33 15.25 -0.22
N GLY A 29 6.60 14.31 -0.81
CA GLY A 29 7.05 12.93 -1.00
C GLY A 29 6.68 12.38 -2.37
N LYS A 30 6.26 11.11 -2.41
CA LYS A 30 5.92 10.39 -3.64
C LYS A 30 4.61 9.64 -3.47
N ILE A 31 3.72 9.84 -4.44
CA ILE A 31 2.43 9.17 -4.50
C ILE A 31 2.21 8.53 -5.87
N LYS A 32 1.37 7.50 -5.89
CA LYS A 32 0.90 6.83 -7.10
C LYS A 32 -0.59 7.10 -7.24
N LYS A 33 -1.00 7.53 -8.43
CA LYS A 33 -2.35 8.04 -8.71
C LYS A 33 -3.06 7.09 -9.66
N GLY A 34 -4.28 6.71 -9.32
CA GLY A 34 -5.11 5.83 -10.14
C GLY A 34 -4.83 4.35 -9.90
N THR A 35 -5.85 3.54 -10.13
CA THR A 35 -5.91 2.14 -9.72
C THR A 35 -4.76 1.29 -10.27
N ASN A 36 -4.40 1.44 -11.56
CA ASN A 36 -3.33 0.64 -12.16
C ASN A 36 -1.96 0.88 -11.51
N GLU A 37 -1.66 2.11 -11.12
CA GLU A 37 -0.39 2.44 -10.48
C GLU A 37 -0.41 2.09 -8.99
N VAL A 38 -1.57 2.20 -8.34
CA VAL A 38 -1.79 1.75 -6.96
C VAL A 38 -1.54 0.25 -6.83
N VAL A 39 -2.10 -0.56 -7.72
CA VAL A 39 -1.91 -2.03 -7.71
C VAL A 39 -0.44 -2.38 -7.84
N LYS A 40 0.27 -1.79 -8.81
CA LYS A 40 1.72 -2.01 -8.97
C LYS A 40 2.50 -1.63 -7.71
N ALA A 41 2.13 -0.55 -7.03
CA ALA A 41 2.80 -0.11 -5.81
C ALA A 41 2.57 -1.09 -4.64
N ILE A 42 1.36 -1.64 -4.53
CA ILE A 42 1.02 -2.66 -3.53
C ILE A 42 1.77 -3.97 -3.82
N GLU A 43 1.75 -4.43 -5.08
CA GLU A 43 2.43 -5.67 -5.50
C GLU A 43 3.95 -5.61 -5.31
N ARG A 44 4.56 -4.44 -5.50
CA ARG A 44 6.00 -4.21 -5.26
C ARG A 44 6.36 -4.00 -3.80
N GLY A 45 5.36 -3.89 -2.90
CA GLY A 45 5.59 -3.58 -1.49
C GLY A 45 6.09 -2.15 -1.23
N GLU A 46 5.89 -1.24 -2.19
CA GLU A 46 6.27 0.17 -2.08
C GLU A 46 5.20 1.02 -1.37
N ALA A 47 3.94 0.59 -1.44
CA ALA A 47 2.81 1.32 -0.86
C ALA A 47 2.87 1.30 0.68
N LYS A 48 2.77 2.49 1.29
CA LYS A 48 2.67 2.71 2.74
C LYS A 48 1.24 2.88 3.20
N LEU A 49 0.42 3.58 2.41
CA LEU A 49 -1.00 3.80 2.66
C LEU A 49 -1.75 3.81 1.33
N VAL A 50 -2.97 3.26 1.31
CA VAL A 50 -3.87 3.32 0.16
C VAL A 50 -5.18 4.00 0.52
N VAL A 51 -5.62 4.93 -0.31
CA VAL A 51 -6.91 5.64 -0.15
C VAL A 51 -7.79 5.29 -1.33
N ILE A 52 -9.01 4.81 -1.06
CA ILE A 52 -9.96 4.32 -2.05
C ILE A 52 -11.22 5.17 -2.03
N ALA A 53 -11.69 5.62 -3.19
CA ALA A 53 -12.93 6.37 -3.27
C ALA A 53 -14.17 5.44 -3.29
N GLU A 54 -15.25 5.90 -2.69
CA GLU A 54 -16.53 5.18 -2.64
C GLU A 54 -17.41 5.46 -3.88
N ASP A 55 -17.38 6.64 -4.48
CA ASP A 55 -18.21 6.99 -5.65
C ASP A 55 -17.62 6.52 -7.01
N VAL A 56 -16.93 5.38 -7.03
CA VAL A 56 -16.30 4.84 -8.23
C VAL A 56 -17.32 4.06 -9.05
N SER A 57 -17.48 4.47 -10.31
CA SER A 57 -18.31 3.79 -11.30
C SER A 57 -17.47 3.61 -12.58
N PRO A 58 -17.29 2.37 -13.07
CA PRO A 58 -17.79 1.10 -12.52
C PRO A 58 -17.02 0.62 -11.27
N ALA A 59 -17.73 -0.04 -10.35
CA ALA A 59 -17.18 -0.51 -9.07
C ALA A 59 -16.09 -1.60 -9.23
N ASP A 60 -16.12 -2.34 -10.35
CA ASP A 60 -15.16 -3.41 -10.68
C ASP A 60 -13.70 -2.93 -10.65
N VAL A 61 -13.48 -1.64 -10.92
CA VAL A 61 -12.14 -1.04 -10.97
C VAL A 61 -11.44 -1.10 -9.62
N VAL A 62 -12.18 -0.95 -8.51
CA VAL A 62 -11.62 -0.88 -7.15
C VAL A 62 -12.00 -2.07 -6.28
N PHE A 63 -12.87 -2.96 -6.78
CA PHE A 63 -13.45 -4.06 -6.02
C PHE A 63 -12.43 -4.95 -5.31
N TYR A 64 -11.33 -5.30 -5.97
CA TYR A 64 -10.31 -6.20 -5.41
C TYR A 64 -9.23 -5.48 -4.57
N LEU A 65 -9.19 -4.15 -4.58
CA LEU A 65 -8.16 -3.38 -3.87
C LEU A 65 -8.14 -3.66 -2.36
N PRO A 66 -9.28 -3.66 -1.64
CA PRO A 66 -9.27 -3.92 -0.20
C PRO A 66 -8.71 -5.30 0.16
N THR A 67 -9.02 -6.32 -0.63
CA THR A 67 -8.49 -7.68 -0.44
C THR A 67 -6.99 -7.75 -0.75
N LEU A 68 -6.54 -7.08 -1.81
CA LEU A 68 -5.11 -7.00 -2.14
C LEU A 68 -4.31 -6.29 -1.03
N CYS A 69 -4.84 -5.20 -0.47
CA CYS A 69 -4.23 -4.50 0.65
C CYS A 69 -4.13 -5.38 1.90
N GLU A 70 -5.13 -6.22 2.17
CA GLU A 70 -5.10 -7.19 3.28
C GLU A 70 -4.02 -8.24 3.11
N GLU A 71 -3.92 -8.86 1.93
CA GLU A 71 -2.91 -9.88 1.63
C GLU A 71 -1.48 -9.33 1.76
N ARG A 72 -1.27 -8.08 1.36
CA ARG A 72 0.03 -7.39 1.45
C ARG A 72 0.25 -6.64 2.76
N LYS A 73 -0.72 -6.68 3.68
CA LYS A 73 -0.70 -5.95 4.97
C LYS A 73 -0.45 -4.44 4.81
N VAL A 74 -1.00 -3.85 3.77
CA VAL A 74 -0.94 -2.40 3.52
C VAL A 74 -2.19 -1.75 4.13
N PRO A 75 -2.05 -0.74 5.01
CA PRO A 75 -3.21 -0.04 5.56
C PRO A 75 -3.94 0.71 4.46
N TYR A 76 -5.27 0.71 4.54
CA TYR A 76 -6.13 1.40 3.59
C TYR A 76 -7.31 2.07 4.28
N THR A 77 -7.82 3.13 3.66
CA THR A 77 -8.98 3.90 4.13
C THR A 77 -9.88 4.29 2.95
N TYR A 78 -11.10 4.71 3.27
CA TYR A 78 -12.10 5.13 2.29
C TYR A 78 -12.36 6.63 2.35
N VAL A 79 -12.70 7.20 1.19
CA VAL A 79 -13.15 8.60 1.04
C VAL A 79 -14.44 8.61 0.20
N LYS A 80 -15.38 9.48 0.54
CA LYS A 80 -16.72 9.47 -0.09
C LYS A 80 -16.66 9.82 -1.57
N LYS A 81 -15.80 10.77 -1.95
CA LYS A 81 -15.73 11.31 -3.31
C LYS A 81 -14.33 11.23 -3.94
N LYS A 82 -14.26 10.65 -5.13
CA LYS A 82 -13.07 10.59 -6.01
C LYS A 82 -12.63 11.95 -6.52
N ALA A 83 -13.56 12.90 -6.61
CA ALA A 83 -13.26 14.28 -6.99
C ALA A 83 -12.37 14.95 -5.93
N ASP A 84 -12.74 14.83 -4.66
CA ASP A 84 -12.02 15.43 -3.54
C ASP A 84 -10.61 14.82 -3.43
N LEU A 85 -10.49 13.50 -3.58
CA LEU A 85 -9.20 12.82 -3.65
C LEU A 85 -8.35 13.29 -4.84
N GLY A 86 -8.98 13.47 -6.00
CA GLY A 86 -8.31 13.96 -7.21
C GLY A 86 -7.71 15.36 -7.03
N VAL A 87 -8.49 16.29 -6.49
CA VAL A 87 -8.08 17.68 -6.25
C VAL A 87 -6.84 17.72 -5.35
N LYS A 88 -6.82 16.90 -4.29
CA LYS A 88 -5.69 16.81 -3.34
C LYS A 88 -4.39 16.33 -3.97
N VAL A 89 -4.46 15.56 -5.07
CA VAL A 89 -3.31 15.06 -5.82
C VAL A 89 -3.08 15.77 -7.17
N GLY A 90 -3.78 16.88 -7.39
CA GLY A 90 -3.62 17.74 -8.58
C GLY A 90 -4.19 17.18 -9.88
N ILE A 91 -5.23 16.35 -9.81
CA ILE A 91 -5.95 15.83 -11.00
C ILE A 91 -7.47 16.01 -10.85
N ALA A 92 -8.22 15.86 -11.94
CA ALA A 92 -9.68 16.10 -11.90
C ALA A 92 -10.45 15.09 -11.02
N SER A 93 -10.04 13.82 -11.02
CA SER A 93 -10.59 12.79 -10.14
C SER A 93 -9.63 11.60 -10.01
N ALA A 94 -9.64 10.95 -8.85
CA ALA A 94 -8.82 9.77 -8.58
C ALA A 94 -9.69 8.67 -7.94
N ALA A 95 -9.80 7.50 -8.58
CA ALA A 95 -10.52 6.37 -8.00
C ALA A 95 -9.78 5.76 -6.78
N SER A 96 -8.44 5.81 -6.81
CA SER A 96 -7.58 5.40 -5.72
C SER A 96 -6.24 6.11 -5.79
N VAL A 97 -5.58 6.24 -4.64
CA VAL A 97 -4.25 6.84 -4.49
C VAL A 97 -3.45 5.99 -3.50
N ALA A 98 -2.16 5.78 -3.78
CA ALA A 98 -1.23 5.14 -2.86
C ALA A 98 -0.13 6.13 -2.49
N VAL A 99 0.13 6.26 -1.19
CA VAL A 99 1.28 6.98 -0.67
C VAL A 99 2.46 6.01 -0.61
N VAL A 100 3.53 6.33 -1.32
CA VAL A 100 4.78 5.54 -1.33
C VAL A 100 5.80 6.16 -0.39
N ASP A 101 5.84 7.49 -0.35
CA ASP A 101 6.72 8.27 0.51
C ASP A 101 5.93 9.47 1.07
N TYR A 102 5.85 9.55 2.40
CA TYR A 102 5.15 10.60 3.14
C TYR A 102 6.07 11.78 3.51
N GLY A 103 7.31 11.79 3.01
CA GLY A 103 8.28 12.85 3.23
C GLY A 103 8.62 13.02 4.70
N LYS A 104 8.35 14.21 5.25
CA LYS A 104 8.66 14.56 6.65
C LYS A 104 7.51 14.30 7.64
N ASN A 105 6.41 13.69 7.20
CA ASN A 105 5.18 13.56 8.00
C ASN A 105 5.04 12.20 8.70
N GLU A 106 6.11 11.72 9.35
CA GLU A 106 6.09 10.39 10.00
C GLU A 106 5.14 10.35 11.21
N GLU A 107 5.08 11.41 12.00
CA GLU A 107 4.19 11.50 13.17
C GLU A 107 2.71 11.42 12.76
N ALA A 108 2.32 12.21 11.75
CA ALA A 108 0.96 12.19 11.21
C ALA A 108 0.59 10.82 10.62
N TYR A 109 1.55 10.13 9.97
CA TYR A 109 1.33 8.79 9.44
C TYR A 109 1.00 7.78 10.54
N LYS A 110 1.72 7.82 11.68
CA LYS A 110 1.50 6.89 12.81
C LYS A 110 0.12 7.08 13.44
N THR A 111 -0.28 8.33 13.66
CA THR A 111 -1.61 8.68 14.17
C THR A 111 -2.69 8.16 13.22
N LEU A 112 -2.56 8.47 11.92
CA LEU A 112 -3.51 8.07 10.90
C LEU A 112 -3.70 6.55 10.81
N ILE A 113 -2.62 5.76 10.88
CA ILE A 113 -2.73 4.29 10.90
C ILE A 113 -3.48 3.81 12.13
N SER A 114 -3.22 4.41 13.29
CA SER A 114 -3.89 4.05 14.54
C SER A 114 -5.39 4.28 14.42
N ASP A 115 -5.80 5.43 13.85
CA ASP A 115 -7.20 5.77 13.65
C ASP A 115 -7.88 4.89 12.59
N ILE A 116 -7.17 4.53 11.52
CA ILE A 116 -7.65 3.56 10.52
C ILE A 116 -7.91 2.19 11.17
N ASN A 117 -6.98 1.71 12.00
CA ASN A 117 -7.15 0.43 12.68
C ASN A 117 -8.35 0.46 13.63
N ASN A 118 -8.52 1.55 14.41
CA ASN A 118 -9.67 1.74 15.29
C ASN A 118 -11.00 1.74 14.52
N ALA A 119 -11.06 2.43 13.38
CA ALA A 119 -12.25 2.49 12.53
C ALA A 119 -12.58 1.13 11.89
N ARG A 120 -11.55 0.35 11.55
CA ARG A 120 -11.71 -0.98 10.97
C ARG A 120 -12.12 -2.04 12.00
N GLU A 121 -11.70 -1.89 13.26
CA GLU A 121 -11.93 -2.89 14.31
C GLU A 121 -13.20 -2.68 15.15
N GLY A 122 -13.79 -1.48 15.18
CA GLY A 122 -15.15 -1.23 15.70
C GLY A 122 -15.55 -1.97 16.99
N LYS A 123 -15.11 -1.44 18.15
CA LYS A 123 -15.32 -1.88 19.56
C LYS A 123 -14.30 -2.88 20.13
N LYS A 124 -13.19 -2.35 20.67
CA LYS A 124 -12.67 -2.66 22.02
C LYS A 124 -11.82 -1.50 22.50
N GLU A 125 -12.38 -0.70 23.41
CA GLU A 125 -11.58 0.13 24.31
C GLU A 125 -10.79 -0.82 25.23
N ASP A 126 -9.46 -0.77 25.18
CA ASP A 126 -8.52 -0.74 26.31
C ASP A 126 -7.09 -1.09 25.86
N LYS A 127 -6.21 -0.09 25.93
CA LYS A 127 -4.76 -0.12 26.25
C LYS A 127 -3.95 -1.37 25.87
N LYS A 128 -2.90 -1.19 25.06
CA LYS A 128 -1.54 -0.79 25.52
C LYS A 128 -0.48 -1.04 24.42
N GLU A 129 0.38 -0.02 24.24
CA GLU A 129 1.81 0.02 23.85
C GLU A 129 2.54 -1.34 23.79
N ALA A 130 3.58 -1.61 22.99
CA ALA A 130 4.57 -0.78 22.28
C ALA A 130 5.48 -1.73 21.45
N GLU A 131 6.18 -1.14 20.47
CA GLU A 131 7.60 -1.36 20.06
C GLU A 131 8.09 -2.80 19.78
N GLU A 132 8.95 -3.12 18.81
CA GLU A 132 9.99 -2.39 18.10
C GLU A 132 10.41 -3.21 16.85
N LYS A 133 10.96 -2.54 15.83
CA LYS A 133 11.74 -3.16 14.74
C LYS A 133 12.96 -3.93 15.31
N PRO A 134 13.62 -4.77 14.49
CA PRO A 134 14.90 -4.25 14.00
C PRO A 134 15.10 -4.47 12.50
N GLU A 135 15.66 -3.44 11.88
CA GLU A 135 16.36 -3.47 10.61
C GLU A 135 17.69 -4.25 10.77
N ALA A 136 18.07 -5.02 9.75
CA ALA A 136 19.46 -5.41 9.54
C ALA A 136 19.81 -5.34 8.05
N LYS A 137 20.85 -4.55 7.78
CA LYS A 137 21.53 -4.26 6.52
C LYS A 137 22.19 -5.51 5.94
N GLU A 138 22.28 -5.61 4.62
CA GLU A 138 23.51 -6.11 3.98
C GLU A 138 23.71 -5.47 2.61
N GLU A 139 24.69 -4.57 2.53
CA GLU A 139 25.28 -4.05 1.30
C GLU A 139 26.40 -4.99 0.83
N LYS A 140 26.48 -5.15 -0.50
CA LYS A 140 27.67 -5.41 -1.34
C LYS A 140 28.39 -6.77 -1.25
N LYS A 141 28.27 -7.55 -2.34
CA LYS A 141 29.46 -7.98 -3.09
C LYS A 141 29.17 -8.20 -4.58
N GLU A 142 29.94 -7.51 -5.41
CA GLU A 142 29.98 -7.60 -6.86
C GLU A 142 30.37 -8.98 -7.41
N LYS A 143 29.95 -9.22 -8.66
CA LYS A 143 30.58 -10.04 -9.72
C LYS A 143 30.75 -11.54 -9.47
N LYS A 144 29.94 -12.33 -10.19
CA LYS A 144 30.40 -13.34 -11.17
C LYS A 144 29.21 -14.04 -11.85
N SER A 145 28.80 -13.53 -13.00
CA SER A 145 28.14 -14.32 -14.04
C SER A 145 29.18 -14.59 -15.12
N GLU A 146 30.00 -15.63 -14.93
CA GLU A 146 30.67 -16.29 -16.05
C GLU A 146 31.09 -17.71 -15.68
N LYS A 147 30.73 -18.63 -16.57
CA LYS A 147 31.24 -19.99 -16.76
C LYS A 147 31.00 -21.04 -15.66
N LYS A 148 29.97 -21.84 -15.94
CA LYS A 148 29.90 -23.28 -15.68
C LYS A 148 31.13 -23.98 -16.29
N PRO A 149 31.81 -24.86 -15.54
CA PRO A 149 31.95 -26.23 -16.01
C PRO A 149 31.56 -27.22 -14.91
N LYS A 150 30.71 -28.20 -15.26
CA LYS A 150 30.55 -29.41 -14.45
C LYS A 150 31.68 -30.36 -14.84
N GLU A 151 32.47 -30.75 -13.84
CA GLU A 151 33.46 -31.80 -13.90
C GLU A 151 32.87 -33.13 -14.37
N ALA A 152 33.73 -33.87 -15.07
CA ALA A 152 33.59 -35.27 -15.38
C ALA A 152 33.73 -36.13 -14.12
N LYS A 153 32.95 -37.23 -14.07
CA LYS A 153 33.46 -38.52 -13.58
C LYS A 153 32.65 -39.66 -14.19
N GLU A 154 33.39 -40.48 -14.92
CA GLU A 154 33.27 -41.93 -15.15
C GLU A 154 31.97 -42.63 -14.77
N SER A 155 31.40 -43.32 -15.78
CA SER A 155 30.91 -44.69 -15.59
C SER A 155 31.34 -45.52 -16.80
N GLU A 156 32.04 -46.62 -16.49
CA GLU A 156 32.28 -47.76 -17.36
C GLU A 156 30.96 -48.31 -17.93
N ASN A 157 30.97 -48.84 -19.16
CA ASN A 157 30.84 -50.29 -19.41
C ASN A 157 30.32 -50.62 -20.85
N LYS A 158 30.87 -51.73 -21.39
CA LYS A 158 30.38 -52.67 -22.42
C LYS A 158 30.33 -52.23 -23.90
N GLU A 159 31.13 -52.91 -24.75
CA GLU A 159 30.76 -54.05 -25.64
C GLU A 159 29.78 -53.57 -26.73
N GLU A 160 30.06 -53.69 -28.03
CA GLU A 160 30.51 -54.87 -28.79
C GLU A 160 31.03 -54.42 -30.17
#